data_AF-A0A841EQI3-F1
#
_entry.id   AF-A0A841EQI3-F1
#
_cell.length_a   1.000
_cell.length_b   1.000
_cell.length_c   1.000
_cell.angle_alpha   90.00
_cell.angle_beta   90.00
_cell.angle_gamma   90.00
#
_symmetry.space_group_name_H-M   'P 1'
#
loop_
_entity.id
_entity.type
_entity.pdbx_description
1 polymer ?
#
loop_
_entity_poly.entity_id
_entity_poly.type
_entity_poly.pdbx_seq_one_letter_code
_entity_poly.pdbx_strand_id
1 'polypeptide(L)'
;MMQYFFMFLAFICGVVFPIQAGLNGKMTKIVENPILAAFLSFLTGLIALGVYAIITKVPLKQITYAQNAPWYVWFAGILGAFYVSTVVILIPRLGVAFTFGLIVAGQMVISMALDHFGLFDLPVKPISIGKIFGAILLIIAVVLIRKF
;
A
#
# COMPACT_ATOMS: atom_id res chain seq x y z
N MET A 1 -16.23 -14.37 14.75
CA MET A 1 -16.21 -12.99 15.28
C MET A 1 -14.89 -12.28 14.97
N MET A 2 -13.72 -12.88 15.28
CA MET A 2 -12.40 -12.28 15.00
C MET A 2 -12.09 -12.01 13.51
N GLN A 3 -12.55 -12.86 12.60
CA GLN A 3 -12.32 -12.67 11.15
C GLN A 3 -12.98 -11.41 10.60
N TYR A 4 -14.20 -11.10 11.03
CA TYR A 4 -14.91 -9.88 10.62
C TYR A 4 -14.20 -8.61 11.11
N PHE A 5 -13.58 -8.67 12.29
CA PHE A 5 -12.76 -7.57 12.79
C PHE A 5 -11.55 -7.29 11.89
N PHE A 6 -10.82 -8.33 11.46
CA PHE A 6 -9.69 -8.14 10.53
C PHE A 6 -10.13 -7.66 9.14
N MET A 7 -11.27 -8.15 8.64
CA MET A 7 -11.85 -7.64 7.39
C MET A 7 -12.19 -6.15 7.50
N PHE A 8 -12.76 -5.74 8.63
CA PHE A 8 -13.08 -4.34 8.89
C PHE A 8 -11.80 -3.48 8.97
N LEU A 9 -10.76 -3.93 9.66
CA LEU A 9 -9.48 -3.22 9.70
C LEU A 9 -8.84 -3.09 8.31
N ALA A 10 -8.89 -4.15 7.49
CA ALA A 10 -8.40 -4.11 6.11
C ALA A 10 -9.18 -3.10 5.26
N PHE A 11 -10.50 -3.03 5.43
CA PHE A 11 -11.34 -2.03 4.78
C PHE A 11 -10.96 -0.61 5.20
N ILE A 12 -10.83 -0.35 6.51
CA ILE A 12 -10.42 0.96 7.02
C ILE A 12 -9.03 1.36 6.48
N CYS A 13 -8.09 0.42 6.40
CA CYS A 13 -6.78 0.67 5.78
C CYS A 13 -6.93 1.18 4.34
N GLY A 14 -7.81 0.56 3.55
CA GLY A 14 -8.12 1.01 2.18
C GLY A 14 -8.72 2.41 2.11
N VAL A 15 -9.59 2.77 3.07
CA VAL A 15 -10.22 4.11 3.15
C VAL A 15 -9.20 5.22 3.43
N VAL A 16 -8.15 4.92 4.19
CA VAL A 16 -7.14 5.91 4.60
C VAL A 16 -6.26 6.36 3.41
N PHE A 17 -6.00 5.50 2.43
CA PHE A 17 -5.06 5.82 1.34
C PHE A 17 -5.49 7.01 0.45
N PRO A 18 -6.74 7.13 -0.02
CA PRO A 18 -7.20 8.33 -0.71
C PRO A 18 -7.06 9.61 0.11
N ILE A 19 -7.31 9.54 1.42
CA ILE A 19 -7.17 10.69 2.33
C ILE A 19 -5.71 11.11 2.42
N GLN A 20 -4.80 10.16 2.67
CA GLN A 20 -3.36 10.39 2.70
C GLN A 20 -2.88 11.02 1.38
N ALA A 21 -3.36 10.51 0.25
CA ALA A 21 -2.97 11.02 -1.05
C ALA A 21 -3.46 12.46 -1.29
N GLY A 22 -4.67 12.81 -0.84
CA GLY A 22 -5.17 14.18 -0.85
C GLY A 22 -4.35 15.12 0.03
N LEU A 23 -3.95 14.68 1.24
CA LEU A 23 -3.06 15.43 2.12
C LEU A 23 -1.68 15.64 1.50
N ASN A 24 -1.11 14.61 0.87
CA ASN A 24 0.16 14.74 0.14
C ASN A 24 0.03 15.67 -1.06
N GLY A 25 -1.11 15.67 -1.75
CA GLY A 25 -1.41 16.62 -2.83
C GLY A 25 -1.45 18.07 -2.33
N LYS A 26 -2.01 18.32 -1.13
CA LYS A 26 -1.93 19.64 -0.49
C LYS A 26 -0.49 20.01 -0.14
N MET A 27 0.27 19.10 0.47
CA MET A 27 1.68 19.32 0.81
C MET A 27 2.50 19.62 -0.45
N THR A 28 2.26 18.90 -1.55
CA THR A 28 2.91 19.13 -2.85
C THR A 28 2.70 20.55 -3.36
N LYS A 29 1.52 21.14 -3.15
CA LYS A 29 1.25 22.54 -3.52
C LYS A 29 1.97 23.54 -2.62
N ILE A 30 2.19 23.21 -1.35
CA ILE A 30 2.87 24.07 -0.38
C ILE A 30 4.38 24.07 -0.61
N VAL A 31 4.98 22.89 -0.83
CA VAL A 31 6.44 22.74 -1.03
C VAL A 31 6.84 22.74 -2.51
N GLU A 32 5.87 22.93 -3.41
CA GLU A 32 6.01 22.97 -4.87
C GLU A 32 6.73 21.75 -5.50
N ASN A 33 6.79 20.62 -4.79
CA ASN A 33 7.48 19.42 -5.25
C ASN A 33 6.84 18.13 -4.67
N PRO A 34 6.38 17.20 -5.52
CA PRO A 34 5.70 15.97 -5.06
C PRO A 34 6.63 14.99 -4.35
N ILE A 35 7.91 14.98 -4.69
CA ILE A 35 8.91 14.11 -4.05
C ILE A 35 9.22 14.61 -2.63
N LEU A 36 9.35 15.93 -2.45
CA LEU A 36 9.48 16.52 -1.10
C LEU A 36 8.23 16.26 -0.26
N ALA A 37 7.04 16.34 -0.85
CA ALA A 37 5.81 16.01 -0.16
C ALA A 37 5.79 14.55 0.32
N ALA A 38 6.15 13.60 -0.55
CA ALA A 38 6.27 12.20 -0.19
C ALA A 38 7.31 11.96 0.90
N PHE A 39 8.49 12.61 0.80
CA PHE A 39 9.54 12.54 1.83
C PHE A 39 9.04 12.98 3.21
N LEU A 40 8.36 14.13 3.29
CA LEU A 40 7.78 14.63 4.54
C LEU A 40 6.69 13.69 5.09
N SER A 41 5.92 13.04 4.22
CA SER A 41 4.93 12.04 4.63
C SER A 41 5.59 10.78 5.20
N PHE A 42 6.72 10.34 4.64
CA PHE A 42 7.50 9.23 5.22
C PHE A 42 8.14 9.63 6.55
N LEU A 43 8.66 10.86 6.66
CA LEU A 43 9.26 11.36 7.90
C LEU A 43 8.22 11.42 9.03
N THR A 44 7.04 11.97 8.76
CA THR A 44 5.94 12.02 9.73
C THR A 44 5.42 10.61 10.10
N GLY A 45 5.35 9.70 9.12
CA GLY A 45 5.04 8.29 9.37
C GLY A 45 6.09 7.59 10.24
N LEU A 46 7.37 7.84 10.01
CA LEU A 46 8.47 7.31 10.84
C LEU A 46 8.37 7.81 12.28
N ILE A 47 8.11 9.10 12.48
CA ILE A 47 7.90 9.68 13.81
C ILE A 47 6.70 9.03 14.50
N ALA A 48 5.57 8.88 13.80
CA ALA A 48 4.38 8.23 14.33
C ALA A 48 4.63 6.76 14.75
N LEU A 49 5.36 6.00 13.93
CA LEU A 49 5.77 4.63 14.27
C LEU A 49 6.71 4.59 15.47
N GLY A 50 7.65 5.54 15.58
CA GLY A 50 8.54 5.66 16.73
C GLY A 50 7.78 5.96 18.03
N VAL A 51 6.85 6.91 18.00
CA VAL A 51 5.98 7.23 19.15
C VAL A 51 5.13 6.02 19.53
N TYR A 52 4.52 5.35 18.54
CA TYR A 52 3.74 4.13 18.78
C TYR A 52 4.58 3.04 19.45
N ALA A 53 5.80 2.79 18.96
CA ALA A 53 6.71 1.80 19.53
C ALA A 53 7.08 2.12 20.98
N ILE A 54 7.27 3.39 21.33
CA ILE A 54 7.56 3.83 22.71
C ILE A 54 6.33 3.60 23.60
N ILE A 55 5.15 4.06 23.19
CA ILE A 55 3.90 3.95 23.97
C ILE A 55 3.55 2.48 24.23
N THR A 56 3.69 1.63 23.21
CA THR A 56 3.39 0.20 23.30
C THR A 56 4.53 -0.64 23.86
N LYS A 57 5.65 0.00 24.26
CA LYS A 57 6.83 -0.63 24.85
C LYS A 57 7.41 -1.74 23.96
N VAL A 58 7.43 -1.52 22.64
CA VAL A 58 8.08 -2.43 21.70
C VAL A 58 9.56 -2.55 22.09
N PRO A 59 10.10 -3.78 22.21
CA PRO A 59 11.50 -3.99 22.58
C PRO A 59 12.44 -3.56 21.45
N LEU A 60 12.84 -2.29 21.44
CA LEU A 60 13.68 -1.71 20.38
C LEU A 60 15.04 -2.41 20.19
N LYS A 61 15.52 -3.16 21.20
CA LYS A 61 16.70 -4.02 21.05
C LYS A 61 16.55 -5.04 19.92
N GLN A 62 15.33 -5.46 19.59
CA GLN A 62 15.08 -6.41 18.49
C GLN A 62 15.39 -5.83 17.11
N ILE A 63 15.57 -4.50 16.96
CA ILE A 63 16.00 -3.89 15.71
C ILE A 63 17.35 -4.46 15.24
N THR A 64 18.22 -4.89 16.16
CA THR A 64 19.50 -5.51 15.79
C THR A 64 19.32 -6.80 14.98
N TYR A 65 18.18 -7.48 15.08
CA TYR A 65 17.89 -8.67 14.27
C TYR A 65 17.74 -8.36 12.78
N ALA A 66 17.48 -7.09 12.42
CA ALA A 66 17.44 -6.67 11.03
C ALA A 66 18.76 -6.92 10.28
N GLN A 67 19.90 -7.00 10.98
CA GLN A 67 21.19 -7.35 10.38
C GLN A 67 21.22 -8.77 9.77
N ASN A 68 20.32 -9.65 10.22
CA ASN A 68 20.18 -11.01 9.71
C ASN A 68 19.12 -11.10 8.60
N ALA A 69 18.43 -10.00 8.28
CA ALA A 69 17.39 -10.00 7.27
C ALA A 69 18.00 -10.16 5.87
N PRO A 70 17.37 -10.96 4.98
CA PRO A 70 17.78 -11.01 3.58
C PRO A 70 17.77 -9.63 2.93
N TRP A 71 18.75 -9.34 2.09
CA TRP A 71 18.95 -8.01 1.49
C TRP A 71 17.71 -7.50 0.74
N TYR A 72 16.92 -8.39 0.14
CA TYR A 72 15.72 -8.03 -0.63
C TYR A 72 14.60 -7.45 0.25
N VAL A 73 14.55 -7.76 1.55
CA VAL A 73 13.51 -7.24 2.47
C VAL A 73 13.61 -5.73 2.60
N TRP A 74 14.81 -5.17 2.50
CA TRP A 74 15.06 -3.73 2.57
C TRP A 74 14.45 -2.95 1.39
N PHE A 75 14.10 -3.63 0.28
CA PHE A 75 13.35 -3.01 -0.81
C PHE A 75 11.92 -2.63 -0.42
N ALA A 76 11.37 -3.18 0.67
CA ALA A 76 10.01 -2.83 1.11
C ALA A 76 9.83 -1.33 1.31
N GLY A 77 10.83 -0.64 1.90
CA GLY A 77 10.81 0.80 2.07
C GLY A 77 10.86 1.56 0.74
N ILE A 78 11.69 1.09 -0.19
CA ILE A 78 11.82 1.67 -1.55
C ILE A 78 10.51 1.52 -2.33
N LEU A 79 9.88 0.34 -2.28
CA LEU A 79 8.59 0.07 -2.91
C LEU A 79 7.48 0.95 -2.33
N GLY A 80 7.48 1.17 -1.02
CA GLY A 80 6.58 2.13 -0.36
C GLY A 80 6.80 3.57 -0.85
N ALA A 81 8.05 4.01 -0.93
CA ALA A 81 8.40 5.35 -1.42
C ALA A 81 7.97 5.54 -2.87
N PHE A 82 8.21 4.54 -3.73
CA PHE A 82 7.73 4.50 -5.10
C PHE A 82 6.20 4.59 -5.17
N TYR A 83 5.50 3.79 -4.37
CA TYR A 83 4.04 3.78 -4.32
C TYR A 83 3.46 5.17 -3.98
N VAL A 84 3.89 5.76 -2.87
CA VAL A 84 3.36 7.06 -2.41
C VAL A 84 3.70 8.17 -3.41
N SER A 85 4.93 8.21 -3.91
CA SER A 85 5.35 9.23 -4.89
C SER A 85 4.53 9.11 -6.18
N THR A 86 4.33 7.88 -6.66
CA THR A 86 3.53 7.61 -7.86
C THR A 86 2.08 8.03 -7.66
N VAL A 87 1.46 7.70 -6.52
CA VAL A 87 0.09 8.12 -6.21
C VAL A 87 -0.06 9.64 -6.25
N VAL A 88 0.87 10.38 -5.63
CA VAL A 88 0.84 11.86 -5.61
C VAL A 88 0.96 12.44 -7.03
N ILE A 89 1.79 11.83 -7.88
CA ILE A 89 1.99 12.24 -9.27
C ILE A 89 0.79 11.88 -10.15
N LEU A 90 0.15 10.73 -9.93
CA LEU A 90 -0.92 10.22 -10.78
C LEU A 90 -2.29 10.86 -10.47
N ILE A 91 -2.60 11.15 -9.21
CA ILE A 91 -3.94 11.67 -8.85
C ILE A 91 -4.32 12.95 -9.59
N PRO A 92 -3.45 13.97 -9.74
CA PRO A 92 -3.79 15.17 -10.51
C PRO A 92 -4.05 14.90 -12.01
N ARG A 93 -3.55 13.77 -12.54
CA ARG A 93 -3.63 13.40 -13.96
C ARG A 93 -4.78 12.44 -14.28
N LEU A 94 -5.02 11.50 -13.37
CA LEU A 94 -5.94 10.38 -13.56
C LEU A 94 -7.19 10.48 -12.68
N GLY A 95 -7.19 11.34 -11.66
CA GLY A 95 -8.20 11.36 -10.61
C GLY A 95 -7.99 10.24 -9.59
N VAL A 96 -8.63 10.41 -8.41
CA VAL A 96 -8.44 9.51 -7.26
C VAL A 96 -8.99 8.11 -7.54
N ALA A 97 -10.25 8.01 -7.97
CA ALA A 97 -10.93 6.73 -8.17
C ALA A 97 -10.23 5.85 -9.21
N PHE A 98 -9.86 6.41 -10.36
CA PHE A 98 -9.18 5.66 -11.41
C PHE A 98 -7.75 5.24 -10.99
N THR A 99 -7.00 6.11 -10.31
CA THR A 99 -5.66 5.79 -9.79
C THR A 99 -5.70 4.60 -8.82
N PHE A 100 -6.58 4.67 -7.80
CA PHE A 100 -6.68 3.59 -6.81
C PHE A 100 -7.32 2.32 -7.39
N GLY A 101 -8.23 2.44 -8.36
CA GLY A 101 -8.76 1.31 -9.10
C GLY A 101 -7.65 0.51 -9.81
N LEU A 102 -6.77 1.19 -10.55
CA LEU A 102 -5.63 0.55 -11.22
C LEU A 102 -4.65 -0.09 -10.21
N ILE A 103 -4.38 0.59 -9.11
CA ILE A 103 -3.53 0.07 -8.03
C ILE A 103 -4.09 -1.23 -7.47
N VAL A 104 -5.37 -1.26 -7.12
CA VAL A 104 -6.02 -2.46 -6.55
C VAL A 104 -6.04 -3.60 -7.57
N ALA A 105 -6.29 -3.29 -8.85
CA ALA A 105 -6.21 -4.29 -9.92
C ALA A 105 -4.80 -4.91 -10.03
N GLY A 106 -3.75 -4.08 -10.05
CA GLY A 106 -2.36 -4.55 -10.07
C GLY A 106 -1.98 -5.35 -8.82
N GLN A 107 -2.41 -4.90 -7.64
CA GLN A 107 -2.23 -5.61 -6.37
C GLN A 107 -2.90 -6.99 -6.38
N MET A 108 -4.09 -7.11 -6.97
CA MET A 108 -4.78 -8.40 -7.08
C MET A 108 -3.99 -9.37 -7.97
N VAL A 109 -3.50 -8.92 -9.13
CA VAL A 109 -2.71 -9.76 -10.04
C VAL A 109 -1.44 -10.27 -9.36
N ILE A 110 -0.67 -9.37 -8.73
CA ILE A 110 0.58 -9.77 -8.09
C ILE A 110 0.34 -10.61 -6.85
N SER A 111 -0.68 -10.31 -6.02
CA SER A 111 -0.98 -11.11 -4.82
C SER A 111 -1.40 -12.53 -5.16
N MET A 112 -2.15 -12.74 -6.25
CA MET A 112 -2.47 -14.09 -6.72
C MET A 112 -1.21 -14.86 -7.15
N ALA A 113 -0.26 -14.20 -7.82
CA ALA A 113 1.00 -14.83 -8.20
C ALA A 113 1.87 -15.17 -6.96
N LEU A 114 1.99 -14.24 -6.01
CA LEU A 114 2.70 -14.46 -4.76
C LEU A 114 2.12 -15.64 -3.97
N ASP A 115 0.79 -15.68 -3.81
CA ASP A 115 0.06 -16.78 -3.18
C ASP A 115 0.28 -18.12 -3.90
N HIS A 116 0.26 -18.12 -5.23
CA HIS A 116 0.34 -19.34 -6.03
C HIS A 116 1.72 -20.01 -5.94
N PHE A 117 2.76 -19.20 -6.01
CA PHE A 117 4.14 -19.65 -6.02
C PHE A 117 4.75 -19.72 -4.61
N GLY A 118 4.03 -19.28 -3.57
CA GLY A 118 4.54 -19.26 -2.19
C GLY A 118 5.75 -18.36 -2.00
N LEU A 119 5.81 -17.26 -2.77
CA LEU A 119 6.95 -16.34 -2.73
C LEU A 119 7.05 -15.65 -1.37
N PHE A 120 8.26 -15.38 -0.91
CA PHE A 120 8.54 -14.75 0.41
C PHE A 120 8.00 -15.56 1.61
N ASP A 121 8.08 -16.89 1.54
CA ASP A 121 7.62 -17.82 2.58
C ASP A 121 6.11 -17.71 2.87
N LEU A 122 5.34 -17.22 1.89
CA LEU A 122 3.88 -17.16 1.98
C LEU A 122 3.26 -18.56 1.87
N PRO A 123 2.18 -18.85 2.61
CA PRO A 123 1.44 -20.10 2.46
C PRO A 123 0.94 -20.26 1.01
N VAL A 124 1.29 -21.38 0.37
CA VAL A 124 0.88 -21.68 -1.00
C VAL A 124 -0.65 -21.81 -1.06
N LYS A 125 -1.26 -20.94 -1.86
CA LYS A 125 -2.70 -20.93 -2.12
C LYS A 125 -2.93 -20.95 -3.63
N PRO A 126 -3.33 -22.10 -4.21
CA PRO A 126 -3.57 -22.22 -5.63
C PRO A 126 -4.54 -21.16 -6.15
N ILE A 127 -4.28 -20.66 -7.36
CA ILE A 127 -5.21 -19.75 -8.03
C ILE A 127 -6.46 -20.54 -8.37
N SER A 128 -7.60 -20.15 -7.79
CA SER A 128 -8.90 -20.72 -8.14
C SER A 128 -9.53 -19.94 -9.29
N ILE A 129 -10.39 -20.62 -10.04
CA ILE A 129 -11.21 -19.99 -11.09
C ILE A 129 -11.99 -18.79 -10.54
N GLY A 130 -12.50 -18.90 -9.29
CA GLY A 130 -13.18 -17.79 -8.62
C GLY A 130 -12.30 -16.55 -8.40
N LYS A 131 -11.02 -16.72 -8.02
CA LYS A 131 -10.06 -15.61 -7.91
C LYS A 131 -9.81 -14.93 -9.26
N ILE A 132 -9.71 -15.72 -10.34
CA ILE A 132 -9.54 -15.21 -11.71
C ILE A 132 -10.76 -14.36 -12.11
N PHE A 133 -11.97 -14.88 -11.91
CA PHE A 133 -13.19 -14.12 -12.18
C PHE A 133 -13.27 -12.84 -11.34
N GLY A 134 -12.91 -12.89 -10.06
CA GLY A 134 -12.84 -11.71 -9.20
C GLY A 134 -11.87 -10.65 -9.73
N ALA A 135 -10.68 -11.05 -10.19
CA ALA A 135 -9.71 -10.14 -10.79
C ALA A 135 -10.23 -9.52 -12.11
N ILE A 136 -10.90 -10.30 -12.96
CA ILE A 136 -11.54 -9.79 -14.19
C ILE A 136 -12.61 -8.76 -13.85
N LEU A 137 -13.44 -9.01 -12.84
CA LEU A 137 -14.46 -8.06 -12.40
C LEU A 137 -13.86 -6.75 -11.86
N LEU A 138 -12.73 -6.82 -11.15
CA LEU A 138 -11.99 -5.62 -10.74
C LEU A 138 -11.49 -4.82 -11.94
N ILE A 139 -10.94 -5.49 -12.96
CA ILE A 139 -10.49 -4.81 -14.20
C ILE A 139 -11.68 -4.16 -14.91
N ILE A 140 -12.83 -4.84 -15.02
CA ILE A 140 -14.05 -4.27 -15.59
C ILE A 140 -14.48 -3.03 -14.81
N ALA A 141 -14.48 -3.09 -13.47
CA ALA A 141 -14.80 -1.94 -12.63
C ALA A 141 -13.87 -0.76 -12.92
N VAL A 142 -12.56 -0.98 -13.06
CA VAL A 142 -11.60 0.06 -13.42
C VAL A 142 -11.88 0.66 -14.80
N VAL A 143 -12.24 -0.16 -15.79
CA VAL A 143 -12.60 0.31 -17.14
C VAL A 143 -13.86 1.18 -17.09
N LEU A 144 -14.86 0.81 -16.29
CA LEU A 144 -16.07 1.60 -16.10
C LEU A 144 -15.77 2.93 -15.40
N ILE A 145 -14.97 2.92 -14.32
CA ILE A 145 -14.54 4.14 -13.60
C ILE A 145 -13.75 5.08 -14.51
N ARG A 146 -12.98 4.54 -15.47
CA ARG A 146 -12.27 5.38 -16.44
C ARG A 146 -13.23 6.04 -17.44
N LYS A 147 -14.30 5.33 -17.81
CA LYS A 147 -15.20 5.72 -18.90
C LYS A 147 -16.23 6.78 -18.48
N PHE A 148 -16.65 6.77 -17.21
CA PHE A 148 -17.71 7.62 -16.66
C PHE A 148 -17.17 8.46 -15.52
#